data_AF-A0A5B9PBD0-F1
#
_entry.id   AF-A0A5B9PBD0-F1
#
_cell.length_a   1.000
_cell.length_b   1.000
_cell.length_c   1.000
_cell.angle_alpha   90.00
_cell.angle_beta   90.00
_cell.angle_gamma   90.00
#
_symmetry.space_group_name_H-M   'P 1'
#
loop_
_entity.id
_entity.type
_entity.pdbx_description
1 polymer ?
#
loop_
_entity_poly.entity_id
_entity_poly.type
_entity_poly.pdbx_seq_one_letter_code
_entity_poly.pdbx_strand_id
1 'polypeptide(L)'
;MGNATSNKTIEDDSLSEPAVPIVVPWDFSNHAKAALRYARQQFANPDIHVLCVLEAPNPYEIGFQWGVDSEQEAAQKCAEDFAKEAGVQHASETEFECRFGDPADEIARYAKSVHAEFIVMSTHGRTGLQKLVLGSVAQKVITRASCPVILLPNHWYESNDKQIEKADG
;
A
#
# COMPACT_ATOMS: atom_id res chain seq x y z
N MET A 1 12.40 -62.61 1.84
CA MET A 1 12.47 -61.38 1.04
C MET A 1 11.08 -60.77 0.95
N GLY A 2 10.78 -59.75 1.75
CA GLY A 2 9.58 -58.93 1.61
C GLY A 2 10.02 -57.50 1.39
N ASN A 3 9.82 -56.96 0.18
CA ASN A 3 10.12 -55.57 -0.09
C ASN A 3 8.89 -54.74 0.30
N ALA A 4 9.06 -53.95 1.36
CA ALA A 4 8.15 -52.89 1.73
C ALA A 4 8.18 -51.82 0.64
N THR A 5 7.06 -51.66 -0.07
CA THR A 5 6.83 -50.50 -0.94
C THR A 5 6.50 -49.33 -0.04
N SER A 6 7.51 -48.48 0.22
CA SER A 6 7.34 -47.19 0.90
C SER A 6 6.56 -46.27 -0.04
N ASN A 7 5.27 -46.05 0.25
CA ASN A 7 4.50 -44.98 -0.36
C ASN A 7 5.04 -43.66 0.17
N LYS A 8 5.90 -43.02 -0.63
CA LYS A 8 6.28 -41.63 -0.42
C LYS A 8 5.09 -40.77 -0.83
N THR A 9 4.42 -40.19 0.17
CA THR A 9 3.43 -39.12 -0.02
C THR A 9 4.06 -38.05 -0.90
N ILE A 10 3.50 -37.86 -2.10
CA ILE A 10 3.78 -36.69 -2.91
C ILE A 10 3.03 -35.55 -2.22
N GLU A 11 3.75 -34.70 -1.51
CA GLU A 11 3.22 -33.40 -1.10
C GLU A 11 2.95 -32.62 -2.39
N ASP A 12 1.68 -32.35 -2.63
CA ASP A 12 1.16 -31.59 -3.75
C ASP A 12 1.48 -30.11 -3.52
N ASP A 13 2.64 -29.67 -4.02
CA ASP A 13 3.11 -28.28 -4.04
C ASP A 13 2.49 -27.49 -5.22
N SER A 14 1.35 -27.94 -5.77
CA SER A 14 0.72 -27.31 -6.92
C SER A 14 -0.51 -26.49 -6.53
N LEU A 15 -0.40 -25.19 -6.82
CA LEU A 15 -1.43 -24.13 -6.82
C LEU A 15 -1.57 -23.32 -5.52
N SER A 16 -0.52 -22.59 -5.12
CA SER A 16 -0.78 -21.31 -4.42
C SER A 16 -1.50 -20.37 -5.40
N GLU A 17 -2.57 -19.71 -4.93
CA GLU A 17 -3.28 -18.68 -5.71
C GLU A 17 -2.26 -17.65 -6.24
N PRO A 18 -2.40 -17.15 -7.49
CA PRO A 18 -1.48 -16.14 -8.00
C PRO A 18 -1.52 -14.90 -7.11
N ALA A 19 -0.35 -14.30 -6.89
CA ALA A 19 -0.28 -13.06 -6.14
C ALA A 19 -1.01 -11.94 -6.89
N VAL A 20 -1.74 -11.11 -6.16
CA VAL A 20 -2.52 -9.98 -6.70
C VAL A 20 -1.78 -8.70 -6.34
N PRO A 21 -1.09 -8.02 -7.28
CA PRO A 21 -0.36 -6.80 -7.00
C PRO A 21 -1.31 -5.64 -6.69
N ILE A 22 -1.19 -5.06 -5.50
CA ILE A 22 -2.06 -4.01 -4.99
C ILE A 22 -1.22 -2.81 -4.57
N VAL A 23 -1.53 -1.64 -5.13
CA VAL A 23 -0.92 -0.39 -4.67
C VAL A 23 -1.80 0.27 -3.62
N VAL A 24 -1.20 0.60 -2.48
CA VAL A 24 -1.84 1.37 -1.40
C VAL A 24 -1.12 2.71 -1.24
N PRO A 25 -1.71 3.82 -1.72
CA PRO A 25 -1.15 5.14 -1.47
C PRO A 25 -1.12 5.47 0.02
N TRP A 26 0.00 6.02 0.48
CA TRP A 26 0.28 6.31 1.87
C TRP A 26 0.46 7.81 2.10
N ASP A 27 -0.42 8.39 2.91
CA ASP A 27 -0.38 9.80 3.30
C ASP A 27 -0.22 10.00 4.81
N PHE A 28 0.22 8.96 5.54
CA PHE A 28 0.38 8.95 7.00
C PHE A 28 -0.93 9.11 7.79
N SER A 29 -2.08 9.07 7.13
CA SER A 29 -3.37 9.16 7.82
C SER A 29 -3.83 7.78 8.33
N ASN A 30 -4.70 7.81 9.35
CA ASN A 30 -5.40 6.59 9.77
C ASN A 30 -6.29 6.00 8.66
N HIS A 31 -6.68 6.80 7.67
CA HIS A 31 -7.42 6.32 6.50
C HIS A 31 -6.53 5.47 5.58
N ALA A 32 -5.27 5.84 5.39
CA ALA A 32 -4.29 5.01 4.66
C ALA A 32 -4.02 3.68 5.39
N LYS A 33 -3.95 3.69 6.73
CA LYS A 33 -3.87 2.47 7.55
C LYS A 33 -5.09 1.55 7.31
N ALA A 34 -6.29 2.12 7.24
CA ALA A 34 -7.50 1.36 6.95
C ALA A 34 -7.50 0.77 5.53
N ALA A 35 -6.99 1.51 4.54
CA ALA A 35 -6.80 1.03 3.17
C ALA A 35 -5.83 -0.16 3.10
N LEU A 36 -4.68 -0.06 3.78
CA LEU A 36 -3.73 -1.17 3.88
C LEU A 36 -4.35 -2.41 4.53
N ARG A 37 -5.08 -2.22 5.63
CA ARG A 37 -5.76 -3.34 6.31
C ARG A 37 -6.81 -3.99 5.41
N TYR A 38 -7.60 -3.19 4.70
CA TYR A 38 -8.61 -3.70 3.76
C TYR A 38 -7.96 -4.56 2.67
N ALA A 39 -6.87 -4.07 2.06
CA ALA A 39 -6.11 -4.82 1.05
C ALA A 39 -5.62 -6.17 1.58
N ARG A 40 -5.14 -6.22 2.83
CA ARG A 40 -4.70 -7.48 3.48
C ARG A 40 -5.83 -8.47 3.76
N GLN A 41 -7.01 -7.97 4.09
CA GLN A 41 -8.12 -8.81 4.55
C GLN A 41 -9.01 -9.31 3.41
N GLN A 42 -9.10 -8.55 2.32
CA GLN A 42 -10.08 -8.80 1.26
C GLN A 42 -9.55 -9.65 0.11
N PHE A 43 -8.24 -9.79 -0.01
CA PHE A 43 -7.57 -10.52 -1.08
C PHE A 43 -6.87 -11.76 -0.52
N ALA A 44 -6.96 -12.89 -1.23
CA ALA A 44 -6.46 -14.18 -0.74
C ALA A 44 -4.94 -14.29 -0.73
N ASN A 45 -4.26 -13.67 -1.72
CA ASN A 45 -2.81 -13.61 -1.82
C ASN A 45 -2.35 -12.23 -2.32
N PRO A 46 -2.44 -11.17 -1.48
CA PRO A 46 -2.10 -9.82 -1.90
C PRO A 46 -0.58 -9.60 -1.93
N ASP A 47 -0.06 -9.11 -3.04
CA ASP A 47 1.29 -8.55 -3.15
C ASP A 47 1.21 -7.04 -3.00
N ILE A 48 1.48 -6.55 -1.79
CA ILE A 48 1.14 -5.18 -1.42
C ILE A 48 2.32 -4.25 -1.64
N HIS A 49 2.12 -3.20 -2.42
CA HIS A 49 3.05 -2.08 -2.51
C HIS A 49 2.47 -0.84 -1.84
N VAL A 50 3.05 -0.42 -0.73
CA VAL A 50 2.70 0.83 -0.05
C VAL A 50 3.53 1.96 -0.64
N LEU A 51 2.86 2.92 -1.28
CA LEU A 51 3.51 4.03 -1.98
C LEU A 51 3.28 5.35 -1.26
N CYS A 52 4.34 5.98 -0.76
CA CYS A 52 4.29 7.37 -0.35
C CYS A 52 4.73 8.28 -1.51
N VAL A 53 4.00 9.37 -1.74
CA VAL A 53 4.42 10.40 -2.70
C VAL A 53 4.58 11.72 -1.98
N LEU A 54 5.77 12.29 -2.07
CA LEU A 54 6.09 13.60 -1.52
C LEU A 54 6.12 14.63 -2.65
N GLU A 55 5.38 15.72 -2.47
CA GLU A 55 5.52 16.89 -3.34
C GLU A 55 6.82 17.60 -3.00
N ALA A 56 7.89 17.37 -3.78
CA ALA A 56 9.15 18.08 -3.63
C ALA A 56 9.25 19.23 -4.64
N PRO A 57 9.61 20.46 -4.22
CA PRO A 57 9.71 21.59 -5.13
C PRO A 57 10.86 21.46 -6.14
N ASN A 58 11.98 20.84 -5.75
CA ASN A 58 13.12 20.54 -6.62
C ASN A 58 14.11 19.52 -5.98
N PRO A 59 15.02 18.92 -6.77
CA PRO A 59 16.03 17.95 -6.29
C PRO A 59 17.00 18.48 -5.22
N TYR A 60 17.31 19.79 -5.20
CA TYR A 60 18.23 20.36 -4.21
C TYR A 60 17.63 20.37 -2.81
N GLU A 61 16.34 20.69 -2.69
CA GLU A 61 15.62 20.67 -1.40
C GLU A 61 15.49 19.25 -0.85
N ILE A 62 15.30 18.25 -1.71
CA ILE A 62 15.25 16.83 -1.33
C ILE A 62 16.56 16.42 -0.65
N GLY A 63 17.69 16.70 -1.28
CA GLY A 63 19.00 16.35 -0.74
C GLY A 63 19.30 17.03 0.60
N PHE A 64 18.94 18.31 0.74
CA PHE A 64 19.12 19.06 1.99
C PHE A 64 18.25 18.50 3.14
N GLN A 65 16.98 18.21 2.88
CA GLN A 65 16.04 17.73 3.90
C GLN A 65 16.41 16.34 4.44
N TRP A 66 16.90 15.46 3.57
CA TRP A 66 17.20 14.07 3.92
C TRP A 66 18.68 13.81 4.22
N GLY A 67 19.55 14.78 3.93
CA GLY A 67 21.00 14.70 4.11
C GLY A 67 21.65 13.71 3.14
N VAL A 68 21.20 13.72 1.89
CA VAL A 68 21.60 12.75 0.84
C VAL A 68 21.91 13.47 -0.46
N ASP A 69 22.69 12.83 -1.33
CA ASP A 69 23.17 13.44 -2.58
C ASP A 69 22.28 13.14 -3.79
N SER A 70 21.25 12.28 -3.61
CA SER A 70 20.31 11.92 -4.68
C SER A 70 18.87 11.79 -4.21
N GLU A 71 17.95 12.02 -5.14
CA GLU A 71 16.52 11.80 -4.95
C GLU A 71 16.19 10.35 -4.61
N GLN A 72 16.91 9.40 -5.22
CA GLN A 72 16.74 7.97 -4.98
C GLN A 72 17.09 7.57 -3.55
N GLU A 73 18.19 8.10 -3.00
CA GLU A 73 18.56 7.88 -1.59
C GLU A 73 17.54 8.50 -0.63
N ALA A 74 17.01 9.69 -0.96
CA ALA A 74 15.98 10.32 -0.15
C ALA A 74 14.68 9.51 -0.15
N ALA A 75 14.28 9.01 -1.31
CA ALA A 75 13.14 8.13 -1.46
C ALA A 75 13.30 6.84 -0.64
N GLN A 76 14.45 6.18 -0.76
CA GLN A 76 14.72 4.96 0.00
C GLN A 76 14.66 5.21 1.51
N LYS A 77 15.32 6.27 2.00
CA LYS A 77 15.31 6.62 3.43
C LYS A 77 13.90 6.96 3.92
N CYS A 78 13.12 7.66 3.10
CA CYS A 78 11.72 7.93 3.42
C CYS A 78 10.90 6.64 3.50
N ALA A 79 11.05 5.73 2.54
CA ALA A 79 10.41 4.42 2.54
C ALA A 79 10.71 3.61 3.81
N GLU A 80 11.97 3.57 4.22
CA GLU A 80 12.40 2.91 5.46
C GLU A 80 11.77 3.55 6.71
N ASP A 81 11.68 4.88 6.74
CA ASP A 81 11.14 5.60 7.89
C ASP A 81 9.63 5.39 8.06
N PHE A 82 8.84 5.43 6.99
CA PHE A 82 7.40 5.19 7.11
C PHE A 82 7.02 3.71 7.17
N ALA A 83 7.85 2.79 6.68
CA ALA A 83 7.66 1.36 6.92
C ALA A 83 7.66 1.04 8.42
N LYS A 84 8.56 1.67 9.18
CA LYS A 84 8.59 1.58 10.65
C LYS A 84 7.32 2.14 11.27
N GLU A 85 6.86 3.31 10.80
CA GLU A 85 5.64 3.96 11.31
C GLU A 85 4.36 3.18 10.99
N ALA A 86 4.30 2.50 9.83
CA ALA A 86 3.17 1.67 9.43
C ALA A 86 3.00 0.43 10.31
N GLY A 87 3.93 0.13 11.21
CA GLY A 87 3.84 -0.98 12.16
C GLY A 87 3.90 -2.36 11.50
N VAL A 88 4.40 -2.43 10.26
CA VAL A 88 4.47 -3.67 9.50
C VAL A 88 5.75 -4.41 9.86
N GLN A 89 5.67 -5.31 10.84
CA GLN A 89 6.82 -6.10 11.30
C GLN A 89 7.13 -7.33 10.40
N HIS A 90 6.21 -7.71 9.52
CA HIS A 90 6.41 -8.80 8.55
C HIS A 90 6.47 -8.23 7.14
N ALA A 91 7.70 -8.01 6.68
CA ALA A 91 8.05 -7.39 5.41
C ALA A 91 7.97 -8.34 4.19
N SER A 92 7.61 -9.62 4.37
CA SER A 92 7.70 -10.60 3.28
C SER A 92 6.63 -10.44 2.19
N GLU A 93 5.54 -9.71 2.45
CA GLU A 93 4.40 -9.52 1.52
C GLU A 93 4.05 -8.04 1.32
N THR A 94 4.89 -7.11 1.82
CA THR A 94 4.62 -5.68 1.70
C THR A 94 5.89 -4.92 1.34
N GLU A 95 5.92 -4.39 0.13
CA GLU A 95 6.96 -3.50 -0.36
C GLU A 95 6.63 -2.05 -0.04
N PHE A 96 7.65 -1.26 0.29
CA PHE A 96 7.53 0.16 0.61
C PHE A 96 8.32 0.98 -0.39
N GLU A 97 7.66 1.90 -1.06
CA GLU A 97 8.25 2.78 -2.08
C GLU A 97 7.92 4.23 -1.75
N CYS A 98 8.90 5.13 -1.89
CA CYS A 98 8.67 6.56 -1.86
C CYS A 98 8.99 7.17 -3.22
N ARG A 99 8.18 8.13 -3.67
CA ARG A 99 8.43 8.89 -4.89
C ARG A 99 8.23 10.38 -4.68
N PHE A 100 8.77 11.18 -5.58
CA PHE A 100 8.57 12.62 -5.59
C PHE A 100 7.81 13.06 -6.84
N GLY A 101 6.84 13.97 -6.66
CA GLY A 101 6.04 14.50 -7.76
C GLY A 101 4.58 14.81 -7.39
N ASP A 102 3.71 14.99 -8.40
CA ASP A 102 2.24 15.06 -8.18
C ASP A 102 1.75 13.69 -7.72
N PRO A 103 1.07 13.59 -6.54
CA PRO A 103 0.65 12.32 -5.98
C PRO A 103 -0.17 11.47 -6.94
N ALA A 104 -1.12 12.07 -7.66
CA ALA A 104 -1.99 11.30 -8.53
C ALA A 104 -1.27 10.79 -9.80
N ASP A 105 -0.33 11.55 -10.34
CA ASP A 105 0.52 11.09 -11.45
C ASP A 105 1.49 9.99 -11.03
N GLU A 106 2.14 10.13 -9.87
CA GLU A 106 3.05 9.10 -9.35
C GLU A 106 2.33 7.81 -8.98
N ILE A 107 1.17 7.89 -8.32
CA ILE A 107 0.35 6.71 -7.99
C ILE A 107 -0.02 5.95 -9.28
N ALA A 108 -0.52 6.63 -10.31
CA ALA A 108 -0.90 6.00 -11.57
C ALA A 108 0.31 5.41 -12.30
N ARG A 109 1.45 6.13 -12.34
CA ARG A 109 2.69 5.64 -12.96
C ARG A 109 3.24 4.42 -12.24
N TYR A 110 3.23 4.43 -10.91
CA TYR A 110 3.73 3.32 -10.12
C TYR A 110 2.84 2.08 -10.26
N ALA A 111 1.52 2.25 -10.15
CA ALA A 111 0.56 1.17 -10.37
C ALA A 111 0.75 0.50 -11.74
N LYS A 112 1.02 1.31 -12.78
CA LYS A 112 1.36 0.77 -14.09
C LYS A 112 2.69 0.01 -14.11
N SER A 113 3.73 0.51 -13.42
CA SER A 113 5.06 -0.13 -13.42
C SER A 113 5.10 -1.46 -12.69
N VAL A 114 4.30 -1.63 -11.63
CA VAL A 114 4.20 -2.90 -10.89
C VAL A 114 3.08 -3.81 -11.40
N HIS A 115 2.43 -3.44 -12.52
CA HIS A 115 1.27 -4.17 -13.05
C HIS A 115 0.15 -4.38 -12.02
N ALA A 116 -0.12 -3.36 -11.20
CA ALA A 116 -1.14 -3.41 -10.16
C ALA A 116 -2.50 -3.81 -10.72
N GLU A 117 -3.12 -4.81 -10.12
CA GLU A 117 -4.51 -5.19 -10.40
C GLU A 117 -5.49 -4.24 -9.72
N PHE A 118 -5.12 -3.70 -8.55
CA PHE A 118 -5.93 -2.74 -7.82
C PHE A 118 -5.10 -1.62 -7.23
N ILE A 119 -5.69 -0.43 -7.19
CA ILE A 119 -5.27 0.64 -6.27
C ILE A 119 -6.31 0.69 -5.14
N VAL A 120 -5.89 0.52 -3.89
CA VAL A 120 -6.76 0.63 -2.72
C VAL A 120 -6.41 1.90 -1.97
N MET A 121 -7.33 2.87 -1.94
CA MET A 121 -7.09 4.14 -1.26
C MET A 121 -8.33 4.66 -0.56
N SER A 122 -8.14 5.54 0.42
CA SER A 122 -9.24 6.25 1.06
C SER A 122 -9.76 7.39 0.19
N THR A 123 -11.04 7.69 0.33
CA THR A 123 -11.67 8.88 -0.29
C THR A 123 -11.19 10.20 0.30
N HIS A 124 -10.59 10.18 1.50
CA HIS A 124 -10.06 11.35 2.18
C HIS A 124 -8.65 11.05 2.69
N GLY A 125 -7.84 12.10 2.77
CA GLY A 125 -6.51 12.04 3.38
C GLY A 125 -6.42 12.94 4.62
N ARG A 126 -5.20 13.42 4.90
CA ARG A 126 -4.87 14.26 6.06
C ARG A 126 -5.77 15.49 6.31
N THR A 127 -6.40 16.07 5.29
CA THR A 127 -7.17 17.33 5.43
C THR A 127 -8.63 17.17 5.88
N GLY A 128 -9.15 15.94 5.98
CA GLY A 128 -10.33 15.61 6.80
C GLY A 128 -11.58 16.50 6.64
N LEU A 129 -12.10 16.70 5.43
CA LEU A 129 -13.42 17.34 5.25
C LEU A 129 -14.56 16.32 5.46
N GLN A 130 -15.39 16.54 6.48
CA GLN A 130 -16.34 15.57 7.05
C GLN A 130 -17.59 15.21 6.20
N LYS A 131 -17.71 15.66 4.94
CA LYS A 131 -18.96 15.50 4.18
C LYS A 131 -18.72 15.11 2.73
N LEU A 132 -18.83 13.82 2.39
CA LEU A 132 -19.03 13.29 1.02
C LEU A 132 -18.13 13.87 -0.10
N VAL A 133 -17.00 14.51 0.20
CA VAL A 133 -16.12 15.08 -0.82
C VAL A 133 -15.07 14.04 -1.16
N LEU A 134 -15.06 13.58 -2.41
CA LEU A 134 -13.95 12.81 -2.92
C LEU A 134 -12.68 13.68 -2.91
N GLY A 135 -11.63 13.23 -2.22
CA GLY A 135 -10.36 13.94 -2.13
C GLY A 135 -9.77 14.23 -3.51
N SER A 136 -9.10 15.37 -3.65
CA SER A 136 -8.54 15.84 -4.93
C SER A 136 -7.60 14.82 -5.57
N VAL A 137 -6.79 14.13 -4.77
CA VAL A 137 -5.91 13.05 -5.25
C VAL A 137 -6.72 11.86 -5.72
N ALA A 138 -7.68 11.37 -4.93
CA ALA A 138 -8.51 10.22 -5.29
C ALA A 138 -9.27 10.47 -6.61
N GLN A 139 -9.84 11.66 -6.79
CA GLN A 139 -10.52 12.04 -8.03
C GLN A 139 -9.57 11.97 -9.24
N LYS A 140 -8.36 12.53 -9.12
CA LYS A 140 -7.37 12.47 -10.20
C LYS A 140 -6.90 11.04 -10.46
N VAL A 141 -6.65 10.24 -9.43
CA VAL A 141 -6.22 8.83 -9.57
C VAL A 141 -7.23 8.01 -10.35
N ILE A 142 -8.53 8.12 -10.03
CA ILE A 142 -9.59 7.41 -10.79
C ILE A 142 -9.53 7.72 -12.29
N THR A 143 -9.21 8.95 -12.66
CA THR A 143 -9.12 9.35 -14.08
C THR A 143 -7.83 8.91 -14.78
N ARG A 144 -6.78 8.58 -14.01
CA ARG A 144 -5.42 8.32 -14.53
C ARG A 144 -4.98 6.86 -14.40
N ALA A 145 -5.58 6.11 -13.48
CA ALA A 145 -5.21 4.73 -13.19
C ALA A 145 -5.42 3.81 -14.40
N SER A 146 -4.48 2.89 -14.62
CA SER A 146 -4.60 1.83 -15.63
C SER A 146 -5.35 0.60 -15.13
N CYS A 147 -5.75 0.58 -13.86
CA CYS A 147 -6.40 -0.53 -13.19
C CYS A 147 -7.56 -0.05 -12.30
N PRO A 148 -8.46 -0.95 -11.87
CA PRO A 148 -9.53 -0.63 -10.92
C PRO A 148 -9.04 0.07 -9.65
N VAL A 149 -9.81 1.06 -9.20
CA VAL A 149 -9.55 1.81 -7.96
C VAL A 149 -10.64 1.49 -6.95
N ILE A 150 -10.25 0.96 -5.80
CA ILE A 150 -11.12 0.70 -4.65
C ILE A 150 -11.02 1.88 -3.70
N LEU A 151 -12.15 2.52 -3.44
CA LEU A 151 -12.25 3.68 -2.57
C LEU A 151 -12.93 3.34 -1.24
N LEU A 152 -12.24 3.61 -0.14
CA LEU A 152 -12.81 3.46 1.20
C LEU A 152 -13.40 4.78 1.71
N PRO A 153 -14.71 4.83 2.04
CA PRO A 153 -15.35 6.01 2.60
C PRO A 153 -15.05 6.16 4.11
N ASN A 154 -15.03 7.40 4.64
CA ASN A 154 -14.59 7.69 6.02
C ASN A 154 -15.31 6.88 7.11
N HIS A 155 -16.60 6.58 6.95
CA HIS A 155 -17.36 5.84 7.98
C HIS A 155 -16.88 4.39 8.15
N TRP A 156 -16.14 3.82 7.20
CA TRP A 156 -15.49 2.51 7.36
C TRP A 156 -14.43 2.51 8.47
N TYR A 157 -13.82 3.67 8.73
CA TYR A 157 -12.87 3.85 9.83
C TYR A 157 -13.61 3.88 11.17
N GLU A 158 -14.63 4.73 11.30
CA GLU A 158 -15.38 4.94 12.55
C GLU A 158 -16.15 3.70 13.01
N SER A 159 -16.62 2.87 12.08
CA SER A 159 -17.42 1.68 12.37
C SER A 159 -16.57 0.51 12.87
N ASN A 160 -15.32 0.39 12.38
CA ASN A 160 -14.43 -0.70 12.74
C ASN A 160 -13.54 -0.38 13.96
N ASP A 161 -13.27 0.89 14.29
CA ASP A 161 -12.48 1.27 15.49
C ASP A 161 -13.07 0.72 16.80
N LYS A 162 -14.41 0.63 16.91
CA LYS A 162 -15.07 0.02 18.09
C LYS A 162 -14.89 -1.49 18.22
N GLN A 163 -14.53 -2.18 17.14
CA GLN A 163 -14.17 -3.61 17.18
C GLN A 163 -12.66 -3.81 17.38
N ILE A 164 -11.84 -2.82 17.02
CA ILE A 164 -10.37 -2.85 17.07
C ILE A 164 -9.86 -2.72 18.51
N GLU A 165 -10.43 -1.83 19.34
CA GLU A 165 -10.04 -1.70 20.76
C GLU A 165 -10.30 -2.97 21.59
N LYS A 166 -11.13 -3.91 21.10
CA LYS A 166 -11.42 -5.18 21.80
C LYS A 166 -10.55 -6.36 21.37
N ALA A 167 -9.81 -6.25 20.27
CA ALA A 167 -8.99 -7.34 19.75
C ALA A 167 -7.53 -7.25 20.23
N ASP A 168 -7.08 -6.06 20.61
CA ASP A 168 -5.72 -5.79 21.10
C ASP A 168 -5.64 -5.65 22.64
N GLY A 169 -6.69 -6.07 23.36
CA GLY A 169 -6.82 -6.01 24.82
C GLY A 169 -6.96 -7.38 25.48
#